data_AF-A0A1H8PMU9-F1
#
_entry.id   AF-A0A1H8PMU9-F1
#
_cell.length_a   1.000
_cell.length_b   1.000
_cell.length_c   1.000
_cell.angle_alpha   90.00
_cell.angle_beta   90.00
_cell.angle_gamma   90.00
#
_symmetry.space_group_name_H-M   'P 1'
#
loop_
_entity.id
_entity.type
_entity.pdbx_description
1 polymer ?
#
loop_
_entity_poly.entity_id
_entity_poly.type
_entity_poly.pdbx_seq_one_letter_code
_entity_poly.pdbx_strand_id
1 'polypeptide(L)' 'MIFTRLHKRLRDMRDEAIRRPPYRIVYMHALTVAHMDGRLIADDHPSWERVHEAIAAARAGDPDALDTIERELLRLRE' A
#
# COMPACT_ATOMS: atom_id res chain seq x y z
N MET A 1 -1.58 -9.39 12.80
CA MET A 1 -0.44 -9.10 11.91
C MET A 1 -0.43 -10.09 10.73
N ILE A 2 -1.28 -9.83 9.71
CA ILE A 2 -1.52 -10.73 8.56
C ILE A 2 -1.06 -10.07 7.23
N PHE A 3 -0.99 -8.75 7.18
CA PHE A 3 -0.72 -7.93 5.99
C PHE A 3 0.69 -8.09 5.41
N THR A 4 1.71 -8.21 6.27
CA THR A 4 3.10 -8.45 5.85
C THR A 4 3.29 -9.77 5.10
N ARG A 5 2.48 -10.80 5.40
CA ARG A 5 2.53 -12.11 4.72
C ARG A 5 1.93 -12.07 3.32
N LEU A 6 0.87 -11.27 3.11
CA LEU A 6 0.23 -11.14 1.80
C LEU A 6 1.14 -10.40 0.81
N HIS A 7 1.72 -9.27 1.22
CA HIS A 7 2.64 -8.49 0.38
C HIS A 7 3.85 -9.32 -0.04
N LYS A 8 4.47 -10.06 0.89
CA LYS A 8 5.57 -10.98 0.56
C LYS A 8 5.12 -12.06 -0.42
N ARG A 9 3.97 -12.69 -0.19
CA ARG A 9 3.45 -13.75 -1.06
C ARG A 9 3.16 -13.26 -2.48
N LEU A 10 2.58 -12.07 -2.63
CA LEU A 10 2.32 -11.47 -3.94
C LEU A 10 3.63 -11.09 -4.65
N ARG A 11 4.63 -10.61 -3.91
CA ARG A 11 5.98 -10.37 -4.44
C ARG A 11 6.64 -11.66 -4.94
N ASP A 12 6.58 -12.73 -4.17
CA ASP A 12 7.13 -14.04 -4.56
C ASP A 12 6.40 -14.58 -5.82
N MET A 13 5.07 -14.42 -5.90
CA MET A 13 4.27 -14.80 -7.08
C MET A 13 4.60 -13.96 -8.32
N ARG A 14 4.85 -12.65 -8.15
CA ARG A 14 5.32 -11.78 -9.23
C ARG A 14 6.64 -12.27 -9.79
N ASP A 15 7.60 -12.52 -8.91
CA ASP A 15 8.95 -12.92 -9.30
C ASP A 15 8.94 -14.28 -10.02
N GLU A 16 8.05 -15.18 -9.62
CA GLU A 16 7.84 -16.45 -10.31
C GLU A 16 7.15 -16.28 -11.68
N ALA A 17 6.16 -15.39 -11.79
CA ALA A 17 5.49 -15.08 -13.05
C ALA A 17 6.40 -14.38 -14.08
N ILE A 18 7.44 -13.68 -13.62
CA ILE A 18 8.52 -13.16 -14.48
C ILE A 18 9.31 -14.32 -15.09
N ARG A 19 9.67 -15.32 -14.28
CA ARG A 19 10.45 -16.50 -14.70
C ARG A 19 9.63 -17.50 -15.52
N ARG A 20 8.31 -17.59 -15.29
CA ARG A 20 7.41 -18.56 -15.91
C ARG A 20 6.19 -17.85 -16.52
N PRO A 21 6.21 -17.52 -17.82
CA PRO A 21 5.13 -16.78 -18.47
C PRO A 21 3.70 -17.32 -18.24
N PRO A 22 3.46 -18.65 -18.17
CA PRO A 22 2.13 -19.17 -17.87
C PRO A 22 1.57 -18.78 -16.49
N TYR A 23 2.44 -18.46 -15.52
CA TYR A 23 2.05 -18.10 -14.15
C TYR A 23 1.54 -16.65 -14.04
N ARG A 24 1.68 -15.83 -15.09
CA ARG A 24 1.23 -14.43 -15.10
C ARG A 24 -0.27 -14.29 -14.87
N ILE A 25 -1.07 -15.18 -15.48
CA ILE A 25 -2.53 -15.17 -15.29
C ILE A 25 -2.90 -15.42 -13.83
N VAL A 26 -2.21 -16.35 -13.16
CA VAL A 26 -2.44 -16.69 -11.75
C VAL A 26 -2.04 -15.53 -10.84
N TYR A 27 -0.89 -14.90 -11.11
CA TYR A 27 -0.44 -13.71 -10.39
C TYR A 27 -1.42 -12.54 -10.56
N MET A 28 -1.85 -12.25 -11.79
CA MET A 28 -2.80 -11.17 -12.08
C MET A 28 -4.14 -11.38 -11.36
N HIS A 29 -4.67 -12.61 -11.37
CA HIS A 29 -5.91 -12.91 -10.65
C HIS A 29 -5.75 -12.67 -9.13
N ALA A 30 -4.67 -13.18 -8.53
CA ALA A 30 -4.41 -13.02 -7.10
C ALA A 30 -4.21 -11.54 -6.69
N LEU A 31 -3.51 -10.76 -7.52
CA LEU A 31 -3.33 -9.33 -7.31
C LEU A 31 -4.66 -8.57 -7.38
N THR A 32 -5.48 -8.85 -8.40
CA THR A 32 -6.79 -8.20 -8.56
C THR A 32 -7.73 -8.49 -7.40
N VAL A 33 -7.80 -9.74 -6.92
CA VAL A 33 -8.63 -10.10 -5.75
C VAL A 33 -8.13 -9.37 -4.50
N ALA A 34 -6.81 -9.34 -4.27
CA ALA A 34 -6.25 -8.62 -3.12
C ALA A 34 -6.54 -7.12 -3.17
N HIS A 35 -6.56 -6.53 -4.36
CA HIS A 35 -6.92 -5.12 -4.57
C HIS A 35 -8.41 -4.87 -4.27
N MET A 36 -9.30 -5.69 -4.83
CA MET A 36 -10.74 -5.58 -4.61
C MET A 36 -11.13 -5.75 -3.14
N ASP A 37 -10.40 -6.58 -2.40
CA ASP A 37 -10.61 -6.79 -0.97
C ASP A 37 -9.98 -5.70 -0.09
N GLY A 38 -9.34 -4.67 -0.66
CA GLY A 38 -8.65 -3.60 0.08
C GLY A 38 -7.38 -4.06 0.82
N ARG A 39 -6.90 -5.28 0.58
CA ARG A 39 -5.79 -5.91 1.31
C ARG A 39 -4.40 -5.53 0.80
N LEU A 40 -4.33 -4.79 -0.31
CA LEU A 40 -3.10 -4.17 -0.82
C LEU A 40 -2.82 -2.80 -0.19
N ILE A 41 -3.71 -2.32 0.68
CA ILE A 41 -3.42 -1.18 1.53
C ILE A 41 -2.66 -1.75 2.72
N ALA A 42 -1.41 -1.32 2.90
CA ALA A 42 -0.68 -1.57 4.14
C ALA A 42 -1.32 -0.71 5.23
N ASP A 43 -2.48 -1.15 5.74
CA ASP A 43 -3.29 -0.46 6.75
C ASP A 43 -2.59 -0.38 8.12
N ASP A 44 -1.52 -1.16 8.31
CA ASP A 44 -0.63 -1.13 9.46
C ASP A 44 0.59 -0.21 9.29
N HIS A 45 0.72 0.49 8.17
CA HIS A 45 1.84 1.39 7.95
C HIS A 45 1.68 2.69 8.79
N PRO A 46 2.68 3.06 9.62
CA PRO A 46 2.56 4.18 10.56
C PRO A 46 2.36 5.55 9.89
N SER A 47 2.64 5.66 8.58
CA SER A 47 2.29 6.87 7.82
C SER A 47 0.78 7.09 7.68
N TRP A 48 -0.09 6.08 7.83
CA TRP A 48 -1.54 6.31 7.83
C TRP A 48 -1.99 7.16 9.01
N GLU A 49 -1.52 6.84 10.22
CA GLU A 49 -1.80 7.64 11.42
C GLU A 49 -1.33 9.09 11.24
N ARG A 50 -0.11 9.27 10.74
CA ARG A 50 0.46 10.59 10.45
C ARG A 50 -0.29 11.35 9.36
N VAL A 51 -0.80 10.66 8.33
CA VAL A 51 -1.68 11.27 7.31
C VAL A 51 -2.98 11.74 7.95
N HIS A 52 -3.59 10.95 8.84
CA HIS A 52 -4.82 11.35 9.53
C HIS A 52 -4.62 12.55 10.45
N GLU A 53 -3.51 12.60 11.20
CA GLU A 53 -3.13 13.75 12.02
C GLU A 53 -2.91 15.00 11.17
N ALA A 54 -2.18 14.86 10.05
CA ALA A 54 -1.94 15.97 9.14
C ALA A 54 -3.23 16.46 8.45
N ILE A 55 -4.17 15.57 8.12
CA ILE A 55 -5.49 15.98 7.63
C ILE A 55 -6.25 16.79 8.70
N ALA A 56 -6.16 16.41 9.97
CA ALA A 56 -6.77 17.16 11.06
C ALA A 56 -6.11 18.55 11.21
N ALA A 57 -4.78 18.63 11.10
CA ALA A 57 -4.03 19.89 11.12
C ALA A 57 -4.39 20.80 9.92
N ALA A 58 -4.49 20.25 8.72
CA ALA A 58 -4.91 20.99 7.52
C ALA A 58 -6.32 21.58 7.69
N ARG A 59 -7.25 20.82 8.30
CA ARG A 59 -8.60 21.32 8.63
C ARG A 59 -8.58 22.42 9.69
N ALA A 60 -7.57 22.44 10.56
CA ALA A 60 -7.35 23.50 11.54
C ALA A 60 -6.62 24.72 10.94
N GLY A 61 -6.24 24.69 9.66
CA GLY A 61 -5.58 25.79 8.96
C GLY A 61 -4.06 25.79 9.06
N ASP A 62 -3.45 24.66 9.44
CA ASP A 62 -1.99 24.51 9.43
C ASP A 62 -1.46 24.53 7.99
N PRO A 63 -0.60 25.50 7.62
CA PRO A 63 -0.06 25.62 6.26
C PRO A 63 0.90 24.48 5.89
N ASP A 64 1.55 23.84 6.85
CA ASP A 64 2.57 22.80 6.61
C ASP A 64 1.96 21.38 6.54
N ALA A 65 0.66 21.27 6.80
CA ALA A 65 -0.04 20.00 6.85
C ALA A 65 -0.12 19.31 5.48
N LEU A 66 -0.23 20.07 4.39
CA LEU A 66 -0.25 19.53 3.03
C LEU A 66 1.08 18.86 2.65
N ASP A 67 2.21 19.50 2.96
CA ASP A 67 3.54 18.95 2.73
C ASP A 67 3.78 17.67 3.55
N THR A 68 3.22 17.63 4.76
CA THR A 68 3.24 16.43 5.60
C THR A 68 2.42 15.30 4.99
N ILE A 69 1.22 15.58 4.48
CA ILE A 69 0.41 14.58 3.77
C ILE A 69 1.18 14.04 2.56
N GLU A 70 1.77 14.91 1.72
CA GLU A 70 2.53 14.49 0.55
C GLU A 70 3.69 13.57 0.92
N ARG A 71 4.50 13.96 1.91
CA ARG A 71 5.65 13.16 2.38
C ARG A 71 5.22 11.78 2.89
N GLU A 72 4.16 11.71 3.68
CA GLU A 72 3.72 10.44 4.25
C GLU A 72 3.05 9.53 3.19
N LEU A 73 2.36 10.10 2.20
CA LEU A 73 1.86 9.35 1.05
C LEU A 73 2.99 8.78 0.18
N LEU A 74 4.10 9.51 0.03
CA LEU A 74 5.29 8.99 -0.66
C LEU A 74 5.90 7.80 0.07
N ARG A 75 5.93 7.81 1.41
CA ARG A 75 6.42 6.68 2.21
C ARG A 75 5.53 5.44 2.13
N LEU A 76 4.21 5.62 1.98
CA LEU A 76 3.29 4.50 1.74
C LEU A 76 3.52 3.80 0.41
N ARG A 77 4.21 4.46 -0.54
CA ARG A 77 4.53 3.93 -1.87
C ARG A 77 5.86 3.16 -1.90
N GLU A 78 6.76 3.43 -0.95
CA GLU A 78 8.10 2.81 -0.83
C GLU A 78 8.07 1.48 -0.07
#